data_AF-A0A918ZR01-F1
#
_entry.id   AF-A0A918ZR01-F1
#
_cell.length_a   1.000
_cell.length_b   1.000
_cell.length_c   1.000
_cell.angle_alpha   90.00
_cell.angle_beta   90.00
_cell.angle_gamma   90.00
#
_symmetry.space_group_name_H-M   'P 1'
#
loop_
_entity.id
_entity.type
_entity.pdbx_description
1 polymer ?
#
loop_
_entity_poly.entity_id
_entity_poly.type
_entity_poly.pdbx_seq_one_letter_code
_entity_poly.pdbx_strand_id
1 'polypeptide(L)'
;MAVLLGPEAARQGQHPLDTTAYALVVLVHLPLVLRVRASVVVCLLVHATWLVYITAGYWPVVCSFGPMLAVYTVASLRPVSISVPCAALMGGVWIYAGAVTHTDSWPSVLGQAVVYPAVLWRFGVLARRSAELTRQLRREQAERARRAVAEERGRIARELHDVVAHHMSVISVQTGLARFVFDTDRRTARTALDTIDATGKEALARPVSRLPRSPASPPSGRPTTRHSASATWPDTTTSTSGPTASTCVFAWPRRSPASWC
;
A
#
# COMPACT_ATOMS: atom_id res chain seq x y z
N MET A 1 12.98 14.90 5.23
CA MET A 1 13.76 15.60 4.16
C MET A 1 13.65 17.13 4.34
N ALA A 2 13.88 17.65 5.56
CA ALA A 2 13.76 19.08 5.89
C ALA A 2 15.06 19.65 6.50
N VAL A 3 15.99 18.79 6.93
CA VAL A 3 17.23 19.16 7.63
C VAL A 3 18.35 19.57 6.66
N LEU A 4 18.25 19.20 5.37
CA LEU A 4 19.29 19.45 4.36
C LEU A 4 19.12 20.77 3.57
N LEU A 5 18.02 21.52 3.77
CA LEU A 5 17.78 22.80 3.09
C LEU A 5 18.27 24.04 3.86
N GLY A 6 18.65 23.89 5.13
CA GLY A 6 19.16 24.98 5.96
C GLY A 6 20.39 25.73 5.43
N PRO A 7 21.42 25.07 4.86
CA PRO A 7 22.64 25.76 4.46
C PRO A 7 22.51 26.52 3.12
N GLU A 8 21.58 26.13 2.24
CA GLU A 8 21.32 26.81 0.96
C GLU A 8 20.51 28.11 1.16
N ALA A 9 19.59 28.15 2.13
CA ALA A 9 18.78 29.33 2.44
C ALA A 9 19.61 30.53 2.93
N ALA A 10 20.67 30.27 3.71
CA ALA A 10 21.57 31.30 4.22
C ALA A 10 22.38 32.01 3.12
N ARG A 11 22.62 31.35 1.97
CA ARG A 11 23.32 31.96 0.82
C ARG A 11 22.47 32.94 0.03
N GLN A 12 21.14 32.90 0.18
CA GLN A 12 20.19 33.77 -0.52
C GLN A 12 19.68 34.95 0.33
N GLY A 13 20.24 35.17 1.52
CA GLY A 13 19.80 36.24 2.44
C GLY A 13 18.44 35.97 3.08
N GLN A 14 17.97 34.72 3.06
CA GLN A 14 16.72 34.32 3.73
C GLN A 14 17.03 34.02 5.20
N HIS A 15 16.24 34.60 6.10
CA HIS A 15 16.38 34.39 7.54
C HIS A 15 16.33 32.89 7.88
N PRO A 16 17.12 32.42 8.85
CA PRO A 16 17.06 31.05 9.33
C PRO A 16 15.61 30.69 9.74
N LEU A 17 15.24 29.42 9.60
CA LEU A 17 13.92 28.92 10.00
C LEU A 17 13.79 28.98 11.54
N ASP A 18 13.50 30.17 12.05
CA ASP A 18 13.35 30.46 13.46
C ASP A 18 12.06 29.85 14.01
N THR A 19 11.94 29.77 15.34
CA THR A 19 10.71 29.33 16.01
C THR A 19 9.48 30.12 15.54
N THR A 20 9.65 31.39 15.19
CA THR A 20 8.63 32.26 14.61
C THR A 20 8.18 31.79 13.21
N ALA A 21 9.10 31.32 12.37
CA ALA A 21 8.79 30.75 11.06
C ALA A 21 8.02 29.43 11.20
N TYR A 22 8.42 28.56 12.13
CA TYR A 22 7.66 27.34 12.44
C TYR A 22 6.28 27.66 13.03
N ALA A 23 6.16 28.65 13.91
CA ALA A 23 4.88 29.11 14.46
C ALA A 23 3.95 29.65 13.35
N LEU A 24 4.48 30.43 12.41
CA LEU A 24 3.75 30.91 11.23
C LEU A 24 3.31 29.76 10.32
N VAL A 25 4.18 28.78 10.06
CA VAL A 25 3.86 27.58 9.25
C VAL A 25 2.74 26.77 9.91
N VAL A 26 2.82 26.54 11.22
CA VAL A 26 1.76 25.87 11.97
C VAL A 26 0.47 26.70 11.95
N LEU A 27 0.54 28.01 12.17
CA LEU A 27 -0.62 28.92 12.15
C LEU A 27 -1.30 28.95 10.76
N VAL A 28 -0.53 28.84 9.68
CA VAL A 28 -1.04 28.78 8.30
C VAL A 28 -1.66 27.41 7.97
N HIS A 29 -1.14 26.31 8.52
CA HIS A 29 -1.62 24.95 8.23
C HIS A 29 -2.65 24.40 9.22
N LEU A 30 -2.71 24.94 10.44
CA LEU A 30 -3.68 24.57 11.47
C LEU A 30 -5.14 24.74 10.99
N PRO A 31 -5.51 25.82 10.27
CA PRO A 31 -6.82 25.96 9.66
C PRO A 31 -7.11 24.87 8.62
N LEU A 32 -6.12 24.37 7.87
CA LEU A 32 -6.33 23.28 6.91
C LEU A 32 -6.64 21.96 7.60
N VAL A 33 -5.96 21.65 8.70
CA VAL A 33 -6.17 20.42 9.46
C VAL A 33 -7.52 20.47 10.20
N LEU A 34 -7.86 21.63 10.78
CA LEU A 34 -9.17 21.86 11.41
C LEU A 34 -10.30 21.91 10.37
N ARG A 35 -10.04 22.35 9.14
CA ARG A 35 -11.00 22.36 8.03
C ARG A 35 -11.44 20.97 7.61
N VAL A 36 -10.64 19.92 7.83
CA VAL A 36 -11.04 18.54 7.53
C VAL A 36 -11.96 17.96 8.61
N ARG A 37 -11.72 18.28 9.90
CA ARG A 37 -12.51 17.74 11.02
C ARG A 37 -13.71 18.62 11.40
N ALA A 38 -13.55 19.93 11.40
CA ALA A 38 -14.54 20.93 11.79
C ALA A 38 -14.96 21.81 10.60
N SER A 39 -15.03 21.24 9.39
CA SER A 39 -15.40 21.94 8.14
C SER A 39 -16.65 22.83 8.27
N VAL A 40 -17.64 22.40 9.07
CA VAL A 40 -18.89 23.15 9.30
C VAL A 40 -18.65 24.35 10.22
N VAL A 41 -17.91 24.17 11.32
CA VAL A 41 -17.58 25.27 12.24
C VAL A 41 -16.78 26.35 11.53
N VAL A 42 -15.77 25.93 10.74
CA VAL A 42 -14.99 26.86 9.91
C VAL A 42 -15.89 27.60 8.92
N CYS A 43 -16.82 26.90 8.27
CA CYS A 43 -17.77 27.53 7.35
C CYS A 43 -18.64 28.58 8.06
N LEU A 44 -19.17 28.26 9.24
CA LEU A 44 -19.99 29.18 10.03
C LEU A 44 -19.17 30.39 10.49
N LEU A 45 -17.95 30.19 11.00
CA LEU A 45 -17.07 31.28 11.41
C LEU A 45 -16.72 32.21 10.25
N VAL A 46 -16.37 31.65 9.09
CA VAL A 46 -16.08 32.45 7.88
C VAL A 46 -17.28 33.27 7.44
N HIS A 47 -18.49 32.70 7.47
CA HIS A 47 -19.72 33.44 7.13
C HIS A 47 -20.07 34.49 8.18
N ALA A 48 -19.85 34.20 9.47
CA ALA A 48 -20.07 35.16 10.55
C ALA A 48 -19.11 36.36 10.44
N THR A 49 -17.82 36.11 10.23
CA THR A 49 -16.83 37.18 10.00
C THR A 49 -17.15 37.99 8.75
N TRP A 50 -17.58 37.33 7.66
CA TRP A 50 -17.97 38.02 6.44
C TRP A 50 -19.20 38.90 6.64
N LEU A 51 -20.20 38.42 7.39
CA LEU A 51 -21.37 39.20 7.77
C LEU A 51 -20.98 40.45 8.57
N VAL A 52 -20.12 40.31 9.58
CA VAL A 52 -19.61 41.45 10.38
C VAL A 52 -18.85 42.47 9.52
N TYR A 53 -18.06 41.99 8.55
CA TYR A 53 -17.34 42.86 7.61
C TYR A 53 -18.30 43.66 6.73
N ILE A 54 -19.39 43.04 6.26
CA ILE A 54 -20.46 43.72 5.50
C ILE A 54 -21.18 44.75 6.38
N THR A 55 -21.54 44.41 7.63
CA THR A 55 -22.23 45.33 8.53
C THR A 55 -21.38 46.53 8.93
N ALA A 56 -20.06 46.39 8.91
CA ALA A 56 -19.13 47.48 9.12
C ALA A 56 -19.00 48.44 7.91
N GLY A 57 -19.72 48.18 6.82
CA GLY A 57 -19.79 49.07 5.64
C GLY A 57 -18.68 48.86 4.62
N TYR A 58 -17.89 47.79 4.75
CA TYR A 58 -16.84 47.48 3.78
C TYR A 58 -17.39 46.76 2.54
N TRP A 59 -16.69 46.93 1.41
CA TRP A 59 -17.10 46.36 0.13
C TRP A 59 -17.04 44.81 0.13
N PRO A 60 -18.18 44.11 -0.06
CA PRO A 60 -18.30 42.66 0.15
C PRO A 60 -17.39 41.82 -0.75
N VAL A 61 -17.12 42.30 -1.98
CA VAL A 61 -16.42 41.57 -3.04
C VAL A 61 -15.00 41.17 -2.65
N VAL A 62 -14.30 41.98 -1.85
CA VAL A 62 -12.90 41.76 -1.46
C VAL A 62 -12.73 40.49 -0.62
N CYS A 63 -13.73 40.14 0.18
CA CYS A 63 -13.68 38.99 1.10
C CYS A 63 -14.48 37.77 0.61
N SER A 64 -15.08 37.79 -0.57
CA SER A 64 -15.99 36.74 -1.07
C SER A 64 -15.32 35.39 -1.31
N PHE A 65 -14.01 35.34 -1.59
CA PHE A 65 -13.29 34.09 -1.86
C PHE A 65 -13.28 33.12 -0.68
N GLY A 66 -13.23 33.64 0.56
CA GLY A 66 -13.23 32.82 1.78
C GLY A 66 -14.51 31.98 1.93
N PRO A 67 -15.70 32.61 1.96
CA PRO A 67 -16.99 31.92 1.96
C PRO A 67 -17.16 30.94 0.79
N MET A 68 -16.74 31.31 -0.42
CA MET A 68 -16.79 30.42 -1.60
C MET A 68 -15.98 29.14 -1.39
N LEU A 69 -14.74 29.29 -0.90
CA LEU A 69 -13.86 28.16 -0.60
C LEU A 69 -14.43 27.30 0.52
N ALA A 70 -15.04 27.92 1.55
CA ALA A 70 -15.68 27.21 2.65
C ALA A 70 -16.85 26.34 2.17
N VAL A 71 -17.76 26.88 1.34
CA VAL A 71 -18.88 26.12 0.76
C VAL A 71 -18.38 24.96 -0.11
N TYR A 72 -17.40 25.20 -0.99
CA TYR A 72 -16.78 24.14 -1.78
C TYR A 72 -16.19 23.02 -0.92
N THR A 73 -15.59 23.37 0.23
CA THR A 73 -15.05 22.38 1.18
C THR A 73 -16.12 21.53 1.81
N VAL A 74 -17.17 22.16 2.34
CA VAL A 74 -18.27 21.44 2.98
C VAL A 74 -18.96 20.57 1.93
N ALA A 75 -19.13 21.09 0.70
CA ALA A 75 -19.63 20.32 -0.44
C ALA A 75 -18.68 19.22 -0.92
N SER A 76 -17.38 19.26 -0.63
CA SER A 76 -16.43 18.18 -1.01
C SER A 76 -16.15 17.19 0.14
N LEU A 77 -16.56 17.46 1.37
CA LEU A 77 -16.26 16.58 2.51
C LEU A 77 -17.48 16.07 3.27
N ARG A 78 -18.64 16.74 3.19
CA ARG A 78 -19.83 16.44 3.99
C ARG A 78 -21.02 16.01 3.12
N PRO A 79 -22.00 15.26 3.66
CA PRO A 79 -23.18 14.86 2.91
C PRO A 79 -24.02 16.06 2.44
N VAL A 80 -24.89 15.81 1.45
CA VAL A 80 -25.76 16.82 0.84
C VAL A 80 -26.58 17.59 1.89
N SER A 81 -27.10 16.87 2.89
CA SER A 81 -27.90 17.42 3.99
C SER A 81 -27.23 18.55 4.79
N ILE A 82 -25.90 18.52 4.93
CA ILE A 82 -25.13 19.54 5.65
C ILE A 82 -24.64 20.64 4.69
N SER A 83 -24.28 20.26 3.46
CA SER A 83 -23.74 21.19 2.47
C SER A 83 -24.78 22.15 1.89
N VAL A 84 -26.04 21.74 1.75
CA VAL A 84 -27.12 22.58 1.19
C VAL A 84 -27.44 23.77 2.10
N PRO A 85 -27.63 23.60 3.42
CA PRO A 85 -27.80 24.74 4.33
C PRO A 85 -26.64 25.73 4.30
N CYS A 86 -25.40 25.26 4.16
CA CYS A 86 -24.22 26.14 4.06
C CYS A 86 -24.21 26.93 2.75
N ALA A 87 -24.60 26.32 1.64
CA ALA A 87 -24.76 27.01 0.36
C ALA A 87 -25.90 28.03 0.38
N ALA A 88 -27.03 27.68 1.03
CA ALA A 88 -28.15 28.59 1.24
C ALA A 88 -27.78 29.78 2.12
N LEU A 89 -26.98 29.56 3.18
CA LEU A 89 -26.44 30.62 4.03
C LEU A 89 -25.61 31.62 3.22
N MET A 90 -24.72 31.13 2.34
CA MET A 90 -23.93 31.98 1.44
C MET A 90 -24.84 32.86 0.54
N GLY A 91 -25.89 32.27 -0.03
CA GLY A 91 -26.87 33.01 -0.84
C GLY A 91 -27.61 34.07 0.00
N GLY A 92 -28.00 33.74 1.22
CA GLY A 92 -28.62 34.67 2.16
C GLY A 92 -27.73 35.86 2.51
N VAL A 93 -26.44 35.63 2.76
CA VAL A 93 -25.49 36.72 3.04
C VAL A 93 -25.26 37.60 1.81
N TRP A 94 -25.28 37.05 0.60
CA TRP A 94 -25.23 37.83 -0.65
C TRP A 94 -26.46 38.73 -0.82
N ILE A 95 -27.66 38.22 -0.52
CA ILE A 95 -28.91 39.02 -0.55
C ILE A 95 -28.84 40.14 0.50
N TYR A 96 -28.38 39.83 1.70
CA TYR A 96 -28.19 40.81 2.77
C TYR A 96 -27.21 41.92 2.37
N ALA A 97 -26.07 41.55 1.76
CA ALA A 97 -25.10 42.52 1.27
C ALA A 97 -25.72 43.50 0.28
N GLY A 98 -26.48 43.00 -0.72
CA GLY A 98 -27.16 43.85 -1.69
C GLY A 98 -28.20 44.80 -1.08
N ALA A 99 -28.87 44.36 -0.01
CA ALA A 99 -29.81 45.20 0.73
C ALA A 99 -29.11 46.34 1.48
N VAL A 100 -27.97 46.05 2.14
CA VAL A 100 -27.20 47.03 2.92
C VAL A 100 -26.45 48.01 2.02
N THR A 101 -25.96 47.58 0.86
CA THR A 101 -25.23 48.46 -0.06
C THR A 101 -26.14 49.32 -0.96
N HIS A 102 -27.47 49.25 -0.78
CA HIS A 102 -28.45 49.96 -1.61
C HIS A 102 -28.22 49.79 -3.11
N THR A 103 -27.99 48.55 -3.55
CA THR A 103 -27.72 48.26 -4.95
C THR A 103 -28.97 48.43 -5.82
N ASP A 104 -28.89 49.22 -6.89
CA ASP A 104 -30.03 49.46 -7.80
C ASP A 104 -30.43 48.23 -8.63
N SER A 105 -29.50 47.27 -8.79
CA SER A 105 -29.64 46.12 -9.68
C SER A 105 -29.91 44.80 -8.94
N TRP A 106 -31.05 44.72 -8.24
CA TRP A 106 -31.53 43.50 -7.56
C TRP A 106 -31.45 42.20 -8.39
N PRO A 107 -31.77 42.19 -9.71
CA PRO A 107 -31.65 40.97 -10.51
C PRO A 107 -30.22 40.40 -10.53
N SER A 108 -29.19 41.26 -10.50
CA SER A 108 -27.80 40.82 -10.49
C SER A 108 -27.41 40.20 -9.14
N VAL A 109 -27.89 40.78 -8.04
CA VAL A 109 -27.67 40.27 -6.66
C VAL A 109 -28.31 38.89 -6.51
N LEU A 110 -29.57 38.74 -6.93
CA LEU A 110 -30.29 37.47 -6.92
C LEU A 110 -29.60 36.42 -7.80
N GLY A 111 -29.14 36.83 -8.99
CA GLY A 111 -28.36 35.96 -9.88
C GLY A 111 -27.09 35.44 -9.21
N GLN A 112 -26.28 36.32 -8.61
CA GLN A 112 -25.04 35.95 -7.92
C GLN A 112 -25.28 35.08 -6.68
N ALA A 113 -26.32 35.41 -5.90
CA ALA A 113 -26.71 34.68 -4.70
C ALA A 113 -27.15 33.24 -4.98
N VAL A 114 -27.64 32.95 -6.20
CA VAL A 114 -28.04 31.59 -6.61
C VAL A 114 -26.92 30.89 -7.38
N VAL A 115 -26.33 31.56 -8.36
CA VAL A 115 -25.36 30.93 -9.29
C VAL A 115 -24.08 30.54 -8.56
N TYR A 116 -23.50 31.41 -7.73
CA TYR A 116 -22.21 31.09 -7.10
C TYR A 116 -22.31 29.92 -6.12
N PRO A 117 -23.26 29.89 -5.16
CA PRO A 117 -23.39 28.72 -4.29
C PRO A 117 -23.75 27.45 -5.06
N ALA A 118 -24.62 27.52 -6.07
CA ALA A 118 -25.03 26.36 -6.86
C ALA A 118 -23.85 25.75 -7.65
N VAL A 119 -23.06 26.58 -8.32
CA VAL A 119 -21.88 26.16 -9.08
C VAL A 119 -20.84 25.53 -8.15
N LEU A 120 -20.49 26.21 -7.05
CA LEU A 120 -19.50 25.70 -6.09
C LEU A 120 -19.95 24.40 -5.42
N TRP A 121 -21.23 24.33 -5.05
CA TRP A 121 -21.81 23.13 -4.47
C TRP A 121 -21.78 21.96 -5.49
N ARG A 122 -22.15 22.21 -6.75
CA ARG A 122 -22.13 21.20 -7.81
C ARG A 122 -20.71 20.69 -8.08
N PHE A 123 -19.72 21.57 -8.16
CA PHE A 123 -18.30 21.18 -8.29
C PHE A 123 -17.80 20.41 -7.07
N GLY A 124 -18.17 20.82 -5.85
CA GLY A 124 -17.83 20.10 -4.63
C GLY A 124 -18.41 18.67 -4.63
N VAL A 125 -19.69 18.52 -4.95
CA VAL A 125 -20.36 17.21 -5.06
C VAL A 125 -19.72 16.34 -6.12
N LEU A 126 -19.38 16.91 -7.28
CA LEU A 126 -18.70 16.19 -8.36
C LEU A 126 -17.32 15.71 -7.92
N ALA A 127 -16.56 16.54 -7.20
CA ALA A 127 -15.26 16.18 -6.64
C ALA A 127 -15.37 15.04 -5.61
N ARG A 128 -16.44 15.00 -4.79
CA ARG A 128 -16.70 13.85 -3.90
C ARG A 128 -16.92 12.57 -4.69
N ARG A 129 -17.78 12.64 -5.71
CA ARG A 129 -18.15 11.48 -6.53
C ARG A 129 -16.94 10.94 -7.27
N SER A 130 -16.12 11.81 -7.88
CA SER A 130 -14.91 11.38 -8.58
C SER A 130 -13.89 10.75 -7.62
N ALA A 131 -13.71 11.30 -6.42
CA ALA A 131 -12.83 10.74 -5.40
C ALA A 131 -13.32 9.36 -4.92
N GLU A 132 -14.62 9.19 -4.73
CA GLU A 132 -15.22 7.91 -4.32
C GLU A 132 -15.10 6.86 -5.42
N LEU A 133 -15.42 7.20 -6.68
CA LEU A 133 -15.24 6.32 -7.83
C LEU A 133 -13.78 5.89 -7.99
N THR A 134 -12.83 6.81 -7.83
CA THR A 134 -11.40 6.49 -7.89
C THR A 134 -10.99 5.50 -6.79
N ARG A 135 -11.54 5.65 -5.58
CA ARG A 135 -11.29 4.70 -4.46
C ARG A 135 -11.87 3.32 -4.77
N GLN A 136 -13.08 3.26 -5.33
CA GLN A 136 -13.73 2.01 -5.73
C GLN A 136 -12.92 1.31 -6.82
N LEU A 137 -12.53 2.01 -7.88
CA LEU A 137 -11.70 1.47 -8.96
C LEU A 137 -10.36 0.93 -8.44
N ARG A 138 -9.69 1.65 -7.53
CA ARG A 138 -8.44 1.17 -6.92
C ARG A 138 -8.64 -0.10 -6.10
N ARG A 139 -9.76 -0.22 -5.38
CA ARG A 139 -10.11 -1.44 -4.63
C ARG A 139 -10.38 -2.60 -5.58
N GLU A 140 -11.17 -2.40 -6.63
CA GLU A 140 -11.45 -3.42 -7.63
C GLU A 140 -10.18 -3.88 -8.36
N GLN A 141 -9.30 -2.96 -8.75
CA GLN A 141 -8.02 -3.30 -9.38
C GLN A 141 -7.14 -4.15 -8.44
N ALA A 142 -7.06 -3.78 -7.16
CA ALA A 142 -6.31 -4.56 -6.18
C ALA A 142 -6.90 -5.96 -5.98
N GLU A 143 -8.22 -6.09 -5.97
CA GLU A 143 -8.90 -7.39 -5.90
C GLU A 143 -8.69 -8.23 -7.16
N ARG A 144 -8.81 -7.65 -8.35
CA ARG A 144 -8.53 -8.33 -9.63
C ARG A 144 -7.09 -8.82 -9.70
N ALA A 145 -6.12 -8.00 -9.30
CA ALA A 145 -4.72 -8.40 -9.25
C ALA A 145 -4.48 -9.57 -8.29
N ARG A 146 -5.11 -9.55 -7.10
CA ARG A 146 -5.04 -10.67 -6.14
C ARG A 146 -5.66 -11.95 -6.70
N ARG A 147 -6.81 -11.85 -7.37
CA ARG A 147 -7.47 -13.00 -8.01
C ARG A 147 -6.61 -13.58 -9.13
N ALA A 148 -6.08 -12.74 -10.02
CA ALA A 148 -5.19 -13.17 -11.10
C ALA A 148 -3.94 -13.91 -10.57
N VAL A 149 -3.31 -13.41 -9.50
CA VAL A 149 -2.18 -14.09 -8.85
C VAL A 149 -2.59 -15.44 -8.25
N ALA A 150 -3.77 -15.53 -7.64
CA ALA A 150 -4.26 -16.79 -7.08
C ALA A 150 -4.60 -17.82 -8.16
N GLU A 151 -5.24 -17.40 -9.25
CA GLU A 151 -5.53 -18.24 -10.42
C GLU A 151 -4.24 -18.75 -11.05
N GLU A 152 -3.24 -17.89 -11.21
CA GLU A 152 -1.94 -18.26 -11.74
C GLU A 152 -1.22 -19.28 -10.84
N ARG A 153 -1.23 -19.07 -9.53
CA ARG A 153 -0.69 -20.04 -8.56
C ARG A 153 -1.41 -21.38 -8.65
N GLY A 154 -2.74 -21.37 -8.81
CA GLY A 154 -3.53 -22.59 -9.00
C GLY A 154 -3.25 -23.29 -10.35
N ARG A 155 -2.95 -22.52 -11.40
CA ARG A 155 -2.53 -23.06 -12.70
C ARG A 155 -1.15 -23.70 -12.60
N ILE A 156 -0.18 -23.02 -12.00
CA ILE A 156 1.17 -23.54 -11.78
C ILE A 156 1.11 -24.82 -10.93
N ALA A 157 0.31 -24.85 -9.87
CA ALA A 157 0.15 -26.05 -9.05
C ALA A 157 -0.36 -27.26 -9.82
N ARG A 158 -1.31 -27.06 -10.76
CA ARG A 158 -1.82 -28.13 -11.63
C ARG A 158 -0.79 -28.58 -12.67
N GLU A 159 -0.12 -27.65 -13.35
CA GLU A 159 0.97 -27.97 -14.29
C GLU A 159 2.08 -28.77 -13.60
N LEU A 160 2.44 -28.38 -12.37
CA LEU A 160 3.39 -29.12 -11.55
C LEU A 160 2.86 -30.49 -11.13
N HIS A 161 1.60 -30.59 -10.72
CA HIS A 161 0.99 -31.86 -10.33
C HIS A 161 0.95 -32.85 -11.50
N ASP A 162 0.56 -32.41 -12.69
CA ASP A 162 0.47 -33.27 -13.87
C ASP A 162 1.86 -33.82 -14.27
N VAL A 163 2.87 -32.96 -14.27
CA VAL A 163 4.26 -33.36 -14.55
C VAL A 163 4.77 -34.35 -13.49
N VAL A 164 4.56 -34.05 -12.21
CA VAL A 164 4.98 -34.93 -11.11
C VAL A 164 4.24 -36.27 -11.15
N ALA A 165 2.92 -36.27 -11.33
CA ALA A 165 2.10 -37.47 -11.40
C ALA A 165 2.52 -38.37 -12.57
N HIS A 166 2.82 -37.79 -13.73
CA HIS A 166 3.30 -38.52 -14.89
C HIS A 166 4.64 -39.23 -14.60
N HIS A 167 5.63 -38.52 -14.05
CA HIS A 167 6.93 -39.13 -13.70
C HIS A 167 6.78 -40.21 -12.61
N MET A 168 5.91 -40.02 -11.62
CA MET A 168 5.64 -41.03 -10.60
C MET A 168 5.01 -42.30 -11.18
N SER A 169 4.10 -42.17 -12.16
CA SER A 169 3.51 -43.31 -12.86
C SER A 169 4.58 -44.12 -13.62
N VAL A 170 5.46 -43.46 -14.39
CA VAL A 170 6.57 -44.11 -15.11
C VAL A 170 7.49 -44.85 -14.15
N ILE A 171 7.90 -44.21 -13.05
CA ILE A 171 8.75 -44.84 -12.04
C ILE A 171 8.08 -46.06 -11.42
N SER A 172 6.78 -45.98 -11.10
CA SER A 172 6.03 -47.12 -10.53
C SER A 172 5.98 -48.31 -11.49
N VAL A 173 5.72 -48.07 -12.77
CA VAL A 173 5.67 -49.12 -13.80
C VAL A 173 7.06 -49.75 -13.99
N GLN A 174 8.11 -48.95 -14.12
CA GLN A 174 9.48 -49.44 -14.30
C GLN A 174 9.98 -50.20 -13.08
N THR A 175 9.60 -49.77 -11.87
CA THR A 175 9.95 -50.48 -10.62
C THR A 175 9.28 -51.85 -10.57
N GLY A 176 8.00 -51.93 -10.98
CA GLY A 176 7.28 -53.20 -11.12
C GLY A 176 7.95 -54.14 -12.13
N LEU A 177 8.35 -53.61 -13.30
CA LEU A 177 9.06 -54.36 -14.32
C LEU A 177 10.41 -54.88 -13.82
N ALA A 178 11.23 -54.00 -13.23
CA ALA A 178 12.55 -54.37 -12.70
C ALA A 178 12.46 -55.49 -11.65
N ARG A 179 11.45 -55.44 -10.78
CA ARG A 179 11.19 -56.46 -9.76
C ARG A 179 10.71 -57.78 -10.36
N PHE A 180 9.92 -57.74 -11.44
CA PHE A 180 9.40 -58.94 -12.11
C PHE A 180 10.49 -59.71 -12.85
N VAL A 181 11.43 -59.01 -13.50
CA VAL A 181 12.48 -59.64 -14.34
C VAL A 181 13.83 -59.77 -13.65
N PHE A 182 13.92 -59.46 -12.34
CA PHE A 182 15.20 -59.34 -11.62
C PHE A 182 16.05 -60.63 -11.68
N ASP A 183 15.42 -61.78 -11.47
CA ASP A 183 16.10 -63.09 -11.44
C ASP A 183 16.16 -63.75 -12.83
N THR A 184 15.27 -63.38 -13.75
CA THR A 184 15.12 -63.99 -15.08
C THR A 184 15.87 -63.25 -16.20
N ASP A 185 15.93 -61.91 -16.17
CA ASP A 185 16.65 -61.08 -17.14
C ASP A 185 17.25 -59.82 -16.48
N ARG A 186 18.49 -59.99 -15.99
CA ARG A 186 19.26 -58.90 -15.37
C ARG A 186 19.54 -57.73 -16.30
N ARG A 187 19.59 -57.94 -17.62
CA ARG A 187 19.86 -56.84 -18.57
C ARG A 187 18.65 -55.92 -18.63
N THR A 188 17.46 -56.49 -18.78
CA THR A 188 16.20 -55.72 -18.78
C THR A 188 15.94 -55.06 -17.43
N ALA A 189 16.26 -55.72 -16.31
CA ALA A 189 16.19 -55.12 -14.98
C ALA A 189 17.11 -53.90 -14.84
N ARG A 190 18.35 -53.94 -15.36
CA ARG A 190 19.26 -52.78 -15.37
C ARG A 190 18.71 -51.62 -16.19
N THR A 191 18.20 -51.88 -17.39
CA THR A 191 17.61 -50.83 -18.24
C THR A 191 16.41 -50.14 -17.57
N ALA A 192 15.57 -50.89 -16.87
CA ALA A 192 14.45 -50.33 -16.11
C ALA A 192 14.94 -49.42 -14.97
N LEU A 193 16.00 -49.82 -14.24
CA LEU A 193 16.64 -49.00 -13.21
C LEU A 193 17.30 -47.73 -13.76
N ASP A 194 17.96 -47.81 -14.91
CA ASP A 194 18.55 -46.64 -15.59
C ASP A 194 17.45 -45.64 -16.01
N THR A 195 16.30 -46.15 -16.47
CA THR A 195 15.13 -45.33 -16.81
C THR A 195 14.56 -44.63 -15.58
N ILE A 196 14.51 -45.32 -14.42
CA ILE A 196 14.10 -44.72 -13.14
C ILE A 196 15.05 -43.60 -12.72
N ASP A 197 16.36 -43.82 -12.79
CA ASP A 197 17.37 -42.80 -12.44
C ASP A 197 17.28 -41.57 -13.35
N ALA A 198 17.12 -41.77 -14.66
CA ALA A 198 16.93 -40.69 -15.62
C ALA A 198 15.63 -39.90 -15.33
N THR A 199 14.51 -40.59 -15.13
CA THR A 199 13.21 -39.96 -14.84
C THR A 199 13.23 -39.19 -13.51
N GLY A 200 13.90 -39.73 -12.49
CA GLY A 200 14.07 -39.07 -11.20
C GLY A 200 14.91 -37.79 -11.29
N LYS A 201 16.01 -37.82 -12.06
CA LYS A 201 16.85 -36.63 -12.31
C LYS A 201 16.08 -35.55 -13.07
N GLU A 202 15.31 -35.93 -14.09
CA GLU A 202 14.51 -35.00 -14.88
C GLU A 202 13.38 -34.35 -14.05
N ALA A 203 12.70 -35.13 -13.21
CA ALA A 203 11.65 -34.65 -12.33
C ALA A 203 12.17 -33.64 -11.28
N LEU A 204 13.41 -33.78 -10.80
CA LEU A 204 14.02 -32.88 -9.82
C LEU A 204 14.62 -31.61 -10.43
N ALA A 205 15.03 -31.63 -11.70
CA ALA A 205 15.63 -30.47 -12.36
C ALA A 205 14.64 -29.32 -12.64
N ARG A 206 13.35 -29.63 -12.83
CA ARG A 206 12.31 -28.65 -13.20
C ARG A 206 11.76 -27.79 -12.05
N PRO A 207 11.45 -28.33 -10.85
CA PRO A 207 10.91 -27.54 -9.74
C PRO A 207 11.91 -26.50 -9.18
N VAL A 208 13.21 -26.80 -9.19
CA VAL A 208 14.26 -25.95 -8.59
C VAL A 208 14.53 -24.68 -9.41
N SER A 209 14.31 -24.72 -10.72
CA SER A 209 14.57 -23.57 -11.61
C SER A 209 13.46 -22.51 -11.63
N ARG A 210 12.25 -22.81 -11.13
CA ARG A 210 11.10 -21.86 -11.10
C ARG A 210 10.83 -21.20 -9.75
N LEU A 211 11.57 -21.52 -8.70
CA LEU A 211 11.49 -20.79 -7.43
C LEU A 211 12.22 -19.44 -7.57
N PRO A 212 11.56 -18.29 -7.31
CA PRO A 212 12.26 -17.02 -7.27
C PRO A 212 13.31 -17.09 -6.17
N ARG A 213 14.58 -16.89 -6.52
CA ARG A 213 15.64 -16.72 -5.52
C ARG A 213 15.21 -15.60 -4.58
N SER A 214 15.02 -15.95 -3.32
CA SER A 214 14.86 -14.98 -2.24
C SER A 214 15.98 -13.94 -2.37
N PRO A 215 15.69 -12.62 -2.26
CA PRO A 215 16.73 -11.62 -2.34
C PRO A 215 17.78 -11.94 -1.30
N ALA A 216 19.03 -12.03 -1.77
CA ALA A 216 20.19 -12.38 -0.96
C ALA A 216 20.15 -11.61 0.36
N SER A 217 20.24 -12.36 1.47
CA SER A 217 20.56 -11.78 2.77
C SER A 217 21.85 -10.95 2.61
N PRO A 218 21.89 -9.70 3.10
CA PRO A 218 23.10 -8.89 2.97
C PRO A 218 24.27 -9.62 3.63
N PRO A 219 25.48 -9.54 3.07
CA PRO A 219 26.64 -10.24 3.60
C PRO A 219 26.83 -9.81 5.05
N SER A 220 26.69 -10.76 5.98
CA SER A 220 27.07 -10.55 7.37
C SER A 220 28.58 -10.29 7.38
N GLY A 221 28.94 -9.03 7.60
CA GLY A 221 30.32 -8.63 7.83
C GLY A 221 30.81 -9.31 9.11
N ARG A 222 31.41 -10.49 8.96
CA ARG A 222 32.28 -11.06 9.99
C ARG A 222 33.61 -10.29 9.94
N PRO A 223 34.06 -9.67 11.04
CA PRO A 223 35.43 -9.17 11.10
C PRO A 223 36.35 -10.38 10.99
N THR A 224 37.16 -10.41 9.94
CA THR A 224 38.28 -11.32 9.80
C THR A 224 39.36 -10.91 10.80
N THR A 225 39.26 -11.37 12.04
CA THR A 225 40.43 -11.47 12.91
C THR A 225 41.31 -12.60 12.38
N ARG A 226 42.29 -12.19 11.57
CA ARG A 226 43.44 -12.97 11.14
C ARG A 226 44.25 -13.35 12.39
N HIS A 227 44.00 -14.54 12.94
CA HIS A 227 44.97 -15.21 13.79
C HIS A 227 45.68 -16.27 12.95
N SER A 228 46.93 -15.94 12.60
CA SER A 228 47.96 -16.89 12.27
C SER A 228 48.25 -17.77 13.48
N ALA A 229 47.81 -19.01 13.43
CA ALA A 229 48.36 -20.06 14.28
C ALA A 229 48.59 -21.28 13.40
N SER A 230 49.85 -21.47 13.03
CA SER A 230 50.41 -22.73 12.55
C SER A 230 50.10 -23.83 13.56
N ALA A 231 49.28 -24.79 13.17
CA ALA A 231 49.16 -26.06 13.86
C ALA A 231 49.18 -27.17 12.80
N THR A 232 50.40 -27.65 12.58
CA THR A 232 50.72 -28.99 12.09
C THR A 232 49.77 -30.03 12.69
N TRP A 233 49.07 -30.77 11.85
CA TRP A 233 48.31 -31.95 12.25
C TRP A 233 49.27 -33.13 12.39
N PRO A 234 49.37 -33.79 13.55
CA PRO A 234 49.97 -35.11 13.65
C PRO A 234 48.96 -36.17 13.21
N ASP A 235 49.39 -37.06 12.31
CA ASP A 235 48.76 -38.36 12.14
C ASP A 235 48.82 -39.13 13.46
N THR A 236 47.69 -39.63 13.94
CA THR A 236 47.69 -40.91 14.67
C THR A 236 46.30 -41.54 14.71
N THR A 237 46.34 -42.82 14.41
CA THR A 237 45.28 -43.80 14.38
C THR A 237 44.85 -44.26 15.77
N THR A 238 43.60 -44.72 15.83
CA THR A 238 43.04 -45.77 16.71
C THR A 238 42.73 -45.51 18.18
N SER A 239 41.51 -45.97 18.52
CA SER A 239 41.12 -46.70 19.74
C SER A 239 40.38 -45.95 20.87
N THR A 240 39.05 -46.12 20.83
CA THR A 240 38.20 -46.64 21.91
C THR A 240 37.97 -45.81 23.18
N SER A 241 36.73 -45.32 23.35
CA SER A 241 35.78 -45.69 24.43
C SER A 241 34.85 -44.54 24.86
N GLY A 242 33.54 -44.81 24.80
CA GLY A 242 32.54 -44.33 25.77
C GLY A 242 31.94 -42.93 25.60
N PRO A 243 30.66 -42.71 25.96
CA PRO A 243 29.82 -41.71 25.32
C PRO A 243 29.41 -40.55 26.26
N THR A 244 29.28 -39.33 25.72
CA THR A 244 28.31 -38.36 26.26
C THR A 244 27.75 -37.48 25.14
N ALA A 245 26.42 -37.47 25.12
CA ALA A 245 25.54 -36.83 24.18
C ALA A 245 25.58 -35.30 24.24
N SER A 246 25.41 -34.67 23.07
CA SER A 246 24.58 -33.48 22.92
C SER A 246 24.26 -33.26 21.44
N THR A 247 23.23 -33.97 20.99
CA THR A 247 22.60 -33.80 19.68
C THR A 247 21.64 -32.61 19.77
N CYS A 248 21.97 -31.49 19.12
CA CYS A 248 20.99 -30.45 18.81
C CYS A 248 19.99 -31.01 17.79
N VAL A 249 18.86 -31.49 18.30
CA VAL A 249 17.71 -31.90 17.49
C VAL A 249 17.03 -30.65 16.93
N PHE A 250 17.09 -30.52 15.60
CA PHE A 250 16.21 -29.65 14.82
C PHE A 250 14.75 -30.06 15.08
N ALA A 251 14.00 -29.20 15.78
CA ALA A 251 12.57 -29.39 16.01
C ALA A 251 11.78 -28.93 14.77
N TRP A 252 11.28 -29.89 13.97
CA TRP A 252 10.27 -29.66 12.95
C TRP A 252 8.87 -29.79 13.58
N PRO A 253 7.93 -28.85 13.36
CA PRO A 253 6.58 -28.97 13.90
C PRO A 253 5.80 -30.07 13.18
N ARG A 254 5.49 -31.18 13.87
CA ARG A 254 4.55 -32.20 13.40
C ARG A 254 3.14 -31.60 13.33
N ARG A 255 2.56 -31.53 12.12
CA ARG A 255 1.10 -31.45 11.96
C ARG A 255 0.52 -32.87 12.01
N SER A 256 -0.48 -33.05 12.85
CA SER A 256 -1.28 -34.26 13.02
C SER A 256 -2.08 -34.59 11.73
N PRO A 257 -2.33 -35.87 11.42
CA PRO A 257 -3.18 -36.23 10.30
C PRO A 257 -4.66 -36.03 10.68
N ALA A 258 -5.36 -35.19 9.91
CA ALA A 258 -6.81 -35.20 9.87
C ALA A 258 -7.27 -36.43 9.09
N SER A 259 -8.10 -37.24 9.74
CA SER A 259 -8.85 -38.37 9.22
C SER A 259 -9.74 -37.96 8.05
N TRP A 260 -9.61 -38.67 6.93
CA TRP A 260 -10.64 -38.74 5.90
C TRP A 260 -11.35 -40.10 6.04
N CYS A 261 -12.63 -40.05 6.41
CA CYS A 261 -13.64 -41.06 6.06
C CYS A 261 -14.47 -40.48 4.91
#